data_AF-A0A6S6S2F5-F1
#
_entry.id   AF-A0A6S6S2F5-F1
#
_cell.length_a   1.000
_cell.length_b   1.000
_cell.length_c   1.000
_cell.angle_alpha   90.00
_cell.angle_beta   90.00
_cell.angle_gamma   90.00
#
_symmetry.space_group_name_H-M   'P 1'
#
loop_
_entity.id
_entity.type
_entity.pdbx_description
1 polymer ?
#
loop_
_entity_poly.entity_id
_entity_poly.type
_entity_poly.pdbx_seq_one_letter_code
_entity_poly.pdbx_strand_id
1 'polypeptide(L)'
;ERGSDIQAHWDLIPENTDVLLTHGPAFGILDTCVDGTQAGCYDLLQTIQRIKPKVHACGHIHEAYGRVEQDGTVFVNACNLDEYYEMVFDPIMVEI
;
A
#
# COMPACT_ATOMS: atom_id res chain seq x y z
N GLU A 1 -3.83 -5.64 11.83
CA GLU A 1 -4.74 -5.25 12.93
C GLU A 1 -5.67 -4.14 12.44
N ARG A 2 -6.85 -3.96 13.04
CA ARG A 2 -7.85 -2.94 12.66
C ARG A 2 -8.26 -2.14 13.89
N GLY A 3 -8.61 -0.87 13.73
CA GLY A 3 -9.14 -0.03 14.81
C GLY A 3 -8.09 0.81 15.54
N SER A 4 -8.40 1.22 16.78
CA SER A 4 -7.65 2.25 17.52
C SER A 4 -6.15 1.96 17.66
N ASP A 5 -5.80 0.69 17.85
CA ASP A 5 -4.42 0.31 18.19
C ASP A 5 -3.49 0.48 16.99
N ILE A 6 -3.97 0.17 15.77
CA ILE A 6 -3.21 0.40 14.55
C ILE A 6 -3.23 1.88 14.16
N GLN A 7 -4.35 2.59 14.40
CA GLN A 7 -4.43 4.03 14.12
C GLN A 7 -3.38 4.83 14.91
N ALA A 8 -3.12 4.47 16.16
CA ALA A 8 -2.07 5.12 16.96
C ALA A 8 -0.68 5.05 16.32
N HIS A 9 -0.40 4.03 15.50
CA HIS A 9 0.85 3.93 14.73
C HIS A 9 0.82 4.84 13.50
N TRP A 10 -0.32 4.91 12.81
CA TRP A 10 -0.50 5.79 11.65
C TRP A 10 -0.48 7.27 12.01
N ASP A 11 -0.91 7.62 13.22
CA ASP A 11 -0.85 8.99 13.73
C ASP A 11 0.58 9.50 13.96
N LEU A 12 1.57 8.61 13.98
CA LEU A 12 2.99 8.98 14.08
C LEU A 12 3.56 9.48 12.75
N ILE A 13 2.86 9.29 11.63
CA ILE A 13 3.34 9.68 10.30
C ILE A 13 3.29 11.22 10.16
N PRO A 14 4.40 11.89 9.83
CA PRO A 14 4.41 13.34 9.63
C PRO A 14 3.54 13.80 8.45
N GLU A 15 2.90 14.96 8.60
CA GLU A 15 2.03 15.57 7.57
C GLU A 15 2.78 15.95 6.27
N ASN A 16 4.10 16.13 6.33
CA ASN A 16 4.94 16.47 5.18
C ASN A 16 5.65 15.25 4.56
N THR A 17 5.09 14.05 4.73
CA THR A 17 5.66 12.81 4.19
C THR A 17 5.46 12.74 2.67
N ASP A 18 6.54 12.79 1.89
CA ASP A 18 6.47 12.61 0.44
C ASP A 18 6.34 11.13 0.03
N VAL A 19 7.02 10.23 0.73
CA VAL A 19 7.05 8.79 0.43
C VAL A 19 6.71 7.99 1.68
N LEU A 20 5.63 7.23 1.62
CA LEU A 20 5.19 6.34 2.70
C LEU A 20 5.47 4.88 2.32
N LEU A 21 6.13 4.15 3.20
CA LEU A 21 6.39 2.72 3.04
C LEU A 21 5.66 1.93 4.13
N THR A 22 4.89 0.92 3.73
CA THR A 22 4.24 -0.02 4.66
C THR A 22 4.43 -1.45 4.17
N HIS A 23 4.25 -2.44 5.05
CA HIS A 23 4.28 -3.84 4.61
C HIS A 23 3.05 -4.18 3.76
N GLY A 24 1.86 -3.92 4.28
CA GLY A 24 0.59 -4.19 3.60
C GLY A 24 -0.04 -2.96 2.94
N PRO A 25 -1.02 -3.17 2.05
CA PRO A 25 -1.66 -2.11 1.28
C PRO A 25 -2.72 -1.33 2.08
N ALA A 26 -3.07 -0.16 1.56
CA ALA A 26 -4.25 0.58 1.99
C ALA A 26 -5.52 -0.09 1.46
N PHE A 27 -6.63 -0.01 2.21
CA PHE A 27 -7.87 -0.65 1.79
C PHE A 27 -8.33 -0.17 0.41
N GLY A 28 -8.68 -1.11 -0.47
CA GLY A 28 -9.19 -0.83 -1.80
C GLY A 28 -8.14 -0.44 -2.83
N ILE A 29 -6.86 -0.47 -2.49
CA ILE A 29 -5.77 -0.07 -3.38
C ILE A 29 -4.71 -1.18 -3.41
N LEU A 30 -4.64 -1.91 -4.53
CA LEU A 30 -3.69 -3.01 -4.73
C LEU A 30 -3.72 -4.05 -3.59
N ASP A 31 -4.93 -4.38 -3.12
CA ASP A 31 -5.16 -5.19 -1.92
C ASP A 31 -6.11 -6.38 -2.13
N THR A 32 -6.42 -6.70 -3.38
CA THR A 32 -7.34 -7.79 -3.72
C THR A 32 -6.59 -9.11 -3.79
N CYS A 33 -6.96 -10.06 -2.94
CA CYS A 33 -6.43 -11.42 -2.92
C CYS A 33 -7.06 -12.30 -4.02
N VAL A 34 -6.50 -13.49 -4.27
CA VAL A 34 -7.03 -14.46 -5.25
C VAL A 34 -8.50 -14.83 -5.04
N ASP A 35 -8.97 -14.84 -3.79
CA ASP A 35 -10.36 -15.15 -3.44
C ASP A 35 -11.32 -13.96 -3.59
N GLY A 36 -10.82 -12.82 -4.07
CA GLY A 36 -11.56 -11.58 -4.25
C GLY A 36 -11.75 -10.76 -2.98
N THR A 37 -11.19 -11.20 -1.84
CA THR A 37 -11.23 -10.41 -0.60
C THR A 37 -10.25 -9.24 -0.64
N GLN A 38 -10.56 -8.19 0.12
CA GLN A 38 -9.73 -6.99 0.24
C GLN A 38 -9.03 -6.99 1.59
N ALA A 39 -7.71 -7.17 1.58
CA ALA A 39 -6.90 -7.32 2.78
C ALA A 39 -6.38 -5.99 3.34
N GLY A 40 -6.56 -4.88 2.61
CA GLY A 40 -5.97 -3.60 2.98
C GLY A 40 -6.54 -2.98 4.25
N CYS A 41 -5.76 -2.06 4.81
CA CYS A 41 -6.10 -1.36 6.05
C CYS A 41 -6.91 -0.08 5.79
N TYR A 42 -8.11 0.02 6.36
CA TYR A 42 -8.97 1.22 6.24
C TYR A 42 -8.35 2.43 6.95
N ASP A 43 -7.80 2.24 8.15
CA ASP A 43 -7.16 3.27 8.96
C ASP A 43 -5.94 3.87 8.23
N LEU A 44 -5.19 3.03 7.51
CA LEU A 44 -4.09 3.48 6.64
C LEU A 44 -4.59 4.31 5.46
N LEU A 45 -5.67 3.89 4.79
CA LEU A 45 -6.28 4.68 3.71
C LEU A 45 -6.69 6.07 4.19
N GLN A 46 -7.36 6.17 5.35
CA GLN A 46 -7.74 7.46 5.94
C GLN A 46 -6.51 8.33 6.23
N THR A 47 -5.44 7.72 6.74
CA THR A 47 -4.19 8.43 7.00
C THR A 47 -3.56 8.94 5.71
N ILE A 48 -3.47 8.12 4.66
CA ILE A 48 -2.94 8.52 3.34
C ILE A 48 -3.78 9.66 2.74
N GLN A 49 -5.11 9.61 2.87
CA GLN A 49 -5.99 10.68 2.39
C GLN A 49 -5.81 12.00 3.14
N ARG A 50 -5.41 11.95 4.42
CA ARG A 50 -5.05 13.11 5.23
C ARG A 50 -3.69 13.69 4.81
N ILE A 51 -2.64 12.86 4.82
CA ILE A 51 -1.26 13.30 4.62
C ILE A 51 -0.89 13.51 3.14
N LYS A 52 -1.56 12.83 2.22
CA LYS A 52 -1.39 12.91 0.76
C LYS A 52 0.08 12.80 0.29
N PRO A 53 0.75 11.67 0.56
CA PRO A 53 2.11 11.47 0.10
C PRO A 53 2.12 11.41 -1.43
N LYS A 54 3.25 11.77 -2.06
CA LYS A 54 3.43 11.57 -3.49
C LYS A 54 3.43 10.08 -3.85
N VAL A 55 3.99 9.24 -2.97
CA VAL A 55 4.08 7.80 -3.16
C VAL A 55 3.70 7.05 -1.89
N HIS A 56 2.88 6.02 -2.05
CA HIS A 56 2.72 4.95 -1.07
C HIS A 56 3.19 3.63 -1.67
N ALA A 57 4.23 3.01 -1.12
CA ALA A 57 4.69 1.70 -1.56
C ALA A 57 4.48 0.64 -0.48
N CYS A 58 4.02 -0.52 -0.92
CA CYS A 58 3.67 -1.67 -0.09
C CYS A 58 4.02 -2.99 -0.79
N GLY A 59 3.64 -4.10 -0.16
CA GLY A 59 3.69 -5.43 -0.72
C GLY A 59 2.61 -6.31 -0.09
N HIS A 60 3.01 -7.48 0.40
CA HIS A 60 2.19 -8.47 1.13
C HIS A 60 1.15 -9.22 0.29
N ILE A 61 0.41 -8.54 -0.57
CA ILE A 61 -0.63 -9.14 -1.43
C ILE A 61 0.01 -9.42 -2.77
N HIS A 62 0.57 -10.62 -2.97
CA HIS A 62 1.41 -10.92 -4.13
C HIS A 62 0.61 -10.86 -5.44
N GLU A 63 -0.67 -11.20 -5.39
CA GLU A 63 -1.56 -11.23 -6.56
C GLU A 63 -1.92 -9.82 -7.04
N ALA A 64 -1.77 -8.82 -6.18
CA ALA A 64 -2.06 -7.43 -6.45
C ALA A 64 -0.80 -6.59 -6.77
N TYR A 65 0.30 -7.24 -7.20
CA TYR A 65 1.47 -6.53 -7.74
C TYR A 65 1.05 -5.51 -8.81
N GLY A 66 1.62 -4.31 -8.73
CA GLY A 66 1.39 -3.28 -9.74
C GLY A 66 1.47 -1.85 -9.22
N ARG A 67 0.96 -0.94 -10.05
CA ARG A 67 0.96 0.50 -9.82
C ARG A 67 -0.38 1.11 -10.21
N VAL A 68 -0.89 2.00 -9.38
CA VAL A 68 -2.05 2.85 -9.68
C VAL A 68 -1.81 4.25 -9.15
N GLU A 69 -2.42 5.24 -9.77
CA GLU A 69 -2.41 6.61 -9.27
C GLU A 69 -3.84 7.01 -8.90
N GLN A 70 -4.01 7.54 -7.69
CA GLN A 70 -5.29 7.98 -7.19
C GLN A 70 -5.11 9.20 -6.29
N ASP A 71 -5.95 10.22 -6.49
CA ASP A 71 -6.00 11.43 -5.66
C ASP A 71 -4.64 12.16 -5.52
N GLY A 72 -3.76 12.03 -6.52
CA GLY A 72 -2.42 12.63 -6.53
C GLY A 72 -1.34 11.82 -5.82
N THR A 73 -1.66 10.62 -5.33
CA THR A 73 -0.70 9.66 -4.76
C THR A 73 -0.48 8.50 -5.74
N VAL A 74 0.78 8.17 -5.99
CA VAL A 74 1.17 6.95 -6.70
C VAL A 74 1.25 5.81 -5.70
N PHE A 75 0.42 4.80 -5.90
CA PHE A 75 0.42 3.57 -5.11
C PHE A 75 1.18 2.48 -5.84
N VAL A 76 2.05 1.79 -5.11
CA VAL A 76 2.84 0.68 -5.64
C VAL A 76 2.72 -0.51 -4.71
N ASN A 77 2.36 -1.65 -5.27
CA ASN A 77 2.57 -2.95 -4.63
C ASN A 77 3.76 -3.60 -5.33
N ALA A 78 4.89 -3.62 -4.61
CA ALA A 78 6.20 -4.04 -5.09
C ALA A 78 6.53 -5.48 -4.68
N CYS A 79 5.52 -6.35 -4.53
CA CYS A 79 5.75 -7.79 -4.38
C CYS A 79 6.63 -8.30 -5.53
N ASN A 80 7.75 -8.93 -5.20
CA ASN A 80 8.63 -9.56 -6.19
C ASN A 80 8.23 -11.02 -6.46
N LEU A 81 7.60 -11.65 -5.47
CA LEU A 81 7.15 -13.03 -5.51
C LEU A 81 5.69 -13.12 -5.92
N ASP A 82 5.30 -14.22 -6.56
CA ASP A 82 3.90 -14.64 -6.68
C ASP A 82 3.45 -15.53 -5.50
N GLU A 83 2.22 -16.05 -5.57
CA GLU A 83 1.65 -16.98 -4.58
C GLU A 83 2.37 -18.32 -4.48
N TYR A 84 3.20 -18.66 -5.47
CA TYR A 84 4.03 -19.86 -5.48
C TYR A 84 5.45 -19.60 -4.96
N TYR A 85 5.71 -18.36 -4.49
CA TYR A 85 7.02 -17.89 -4.03
C TYR A 85 8.08 -17.90 -5.14
N GLU A 86 7.67 -17.75 -6.39
CA GLU A 86 8.58 -17.60 -7.52
C GLU A 86 8.87 -16.11 -7.77
N MET A 87 10.13 -15.75 -8.04
CA MET A 87 10.53 -14.38 -8.37
C MET A 87 10.11 -14.02 -9.80
N VAL A 88 8.88 -13.55 -9.96
CA VAL A 88 8.28 -13.33 -11.28
C VAL A 88 7.99 -11.87 -11.60
N PHE A 89 7.95 -10.99 -10.60
CA PHE A 89 7.60 -9.59 -10.80
C PHE A 89 8.84 -8.70 -10.86
N ASP A 90 8.94 -7.93 -11.93
CA ASP A 90 10.01 -6.97 -12.16
C ASP A 90 9.94 -5.76 -11.20
N PRO A 91 11.06 -5.03 -11.02
CA PRO A 91 11.03 -3.79 -10.25
C PRO A 91 10.11 -2.73 -10.88
N ILE A 92 9.33 -2.04 -10.05
CA ILE A 92 8.52 -0.88 -10.48
C ILE A 92 9.32 0.40 -10.28
N MET A 93 9.54 1.14 -11.36
CA MET A 93 10.18 2.45 -11.34
C MET A 93 9.15 3.56 -11.07
N VAL A 94 9.48 4.48 -10.16
CA VAL A 94 8.64 5.65 -9.82
C VAL A 94 9.50 6.91 -9.83
N GLU A 95 9.00 7.98 -10.45
CA GLU A 95 9.60 9.31 -10.48
C GLU A 95 8.72 10.30 -9.66
N ILE A 96 9.35 11.17 -8.86
CA ILE A 96 8.70 12.05 -7.84
C ILE A 96 9.22 13.48 -7.81
#